data_AF-A0A0P1EJV4-F1
#
_entry.id   AF-A0A0P1EJV4-F1
#
_cell.length_a   1.000
_cell.length_b   1.000
_cell.length_c   1.000
_cell.angle_alpha   90.00
_cell.angle_beta   90.00
_cell.angle_gamma   90.00
#
_symmetry.space_group_name_H-M   'P 1'
#
loop_
_entity.id
_entity.type
_entity.pdbx_description
1 polymer ?
#
loop_
_entity_poly.entity_id
_entity_poly.type
_entity_poly.pdbx_seq_one_letter_code
_entity_poly.pdbx_strand_id
1 'polypeptide(L)'
;MRFALIDSVRCEANPGHAGVCPHCGSVVIAKCGSIKVGHWAHKSRRNCDSLWEPETPWHRSWKDVFPIEWQEHGRRDPIGELHIADVLTPQELALEFQHSPIKRDEVEVRTNFHGNICWIVDGLRLENSLKQFSHALDVGYRIRSRGAPIFQRYHSDSLLLKKWSGLNAPIVFDFGGEDLWIIGRSDINSSYVYPLRRPLLVREFKRGNRPPPIQNM
;
A
#
# COMPACT_ATOMS: atom_id res chain seq x y z
N MET A 1 2.22 -5.53 13.40
CA MET A 1 1.60 -4.25 13.78
C MET A 1 2.61 -3.45 14.59
N ARG A 2 2.59 -2.14 14.40
CA ARG A 2 3.45 -1.16 15.05
C ARG A 2 2.91 -0.76 16.41
N PHE A 3 1.58 -0.66 16.56
CA PHE A 3 0.96 -0.14 17.78
C PHE A 3 0.18 -1.21 18.56
N ALA A 4 0.21 -1.11 19.88
CA ALA A 4 -0.67 -1.79 20.81
C ALA A 4 -1.11 -0.83 21.92
N LEU A 5 -2.14 -1.19 22.68
CA LEU A 5 -2.58 -0.44 23.84
C LEU A 5 -1.85 -0.95 25.10
N ILE A 6 -1.22 -0.04 25.82
CA ILE A 6 -0.73 -0.23 27.20
C ILE A 6 -1.40 0.86 28.03
N ASP A 7 -2.15 0.48 29.07
CA ASP A 7 -2.95 1.41 29.87
C ASP A 7 -3.84 2.34 29.02
N SER A 8 -4.44 1.77 27.97
CA SER A 8 -5.28 2.46 26.98
C SER A 8 -4.57 3.51 26.11
N VAL A 9 -3.24 3.59 26.19
CA VAL A 9 -2.41 4.47 25.34
C VAL A 9 -1.80 3.66 24.20
N ARG A 10 -1.86 4.19 22.97
CA ARG A 10 -1.17 3.57 21.81
C ARG A 10 0.33 3.71 21.97
N CYS A 11 1.02 2.59 22.02
CA CYS A 11 2.46 2.49 22.22
C CYS A 11 3.11 1.64 21.13
N GLU A 12 4.31 2.04 20.71
CA GLU A 12 5.18 1.18 19.90
C GLU A 12 5.74 0.02 20.72
N ALA A 13 6.24 -1.01 20.03
CA ALA A 13 6.78 -2.21 20.67
C ALA A 13 8.02 -1.89 21.50
N ASN A 14 7.93 -2.13 22.81
CA ASN A 14 9.03 -1.98 23.77
C ASN A 14 9.43 -3.35 24.34
N PRO A 15 10.72 -3.69 24.44
CA PRO A 15 11.18 -5.00 24.91
C PRO A 15 10.53 -5.42 26.24
N GLY A 16 10.18 -6.69 26.37
CA GLY A 16 9.65 -7.28 27.62
C GLY A 16 8.19 -6.98 27.93
N HIS A 17 7.51 -6.16 27.12
CA HIS A 17 6.12 -5.78 27.38
C HIS A 17 5.10 -6.66 26.65
N ALA A 18 3.92 -6.74 27.25
CA ALA A 18 2.68 -7.19 26.61
C ALA A 18 1.73 -6.00 26.50
N GLY A 19 0.85 -6.03 25.50
CA GLY A 19 -0.17 -5.02 25.30
C GLY A 19 -1.45 -5.65 24.76
N VAL A 20 -2.44 -4.81 24.47
CA VAL A 20 -3.72 -5.23 23.89
C VAL A 20 -3.79 -4.73 22.45
N CYS A 21 -4.14 -5.62 21.51
CA CYS A 21 -4.40 -5.23 20.14
C CYS A 21 -5.59 -4.27 20.09
N PRO A 22 -5.45 -3.05 19.54
CA PRO A 22 -6.55 -2.07 19.50
C PRO A 22 -7.71 -2.50 18.60
N HIS A 23 -7.53 -3.51 17.73
CA HIS A 23 -8.54 -3.91 16.74
C HIS A 23 -9.33 -5.16 17.11
N CYS A 24 -8.68 -6.12 17.77
CA CYS A 24 -9.31 -7.40 18.16
C CYS A 24 -9.36 -7.63 19.67
N GLY A 25 -8.77 -6.74 20.47
CA GLY A 25 -8.74 -6.85 21.94
C GLY A 25 -7.87 -8.00 22.48
N SER A 26 -7.21 -8.77 21.61
CA SER A 26 -6.36 -9.89 22.04
C SER A 26 -5.00 -9.40 22.55
N VAL A 27 -4.40 -10.17 23.46
CA VAL A 27 -3.05 -9.88 23.97
C VAL A 27 -2.00 -10.04 22.87
N VAL A 28 -1.10 -9.06 22.78
CA VAL A 28 0.06 -9.04 21.90
C VAL A 28 1.35 -8.90 22.71
N ILE A 29 2.44 -9.44 22.19
CA ILE A 29 3.77 -9.43 22.83
C ILE A 29 4.73 -8.63 21.96
N ALA A 30 5.55 -7.78 22.59
CA ALA A 30 6.58 -7.04 21.88
C ALA A 30 7.69 -7.97 21.37
N LYS A 31 8.03 -7.83 20.08
CA LYS A 31 9.17 -8.49 19.43
C LYS A 31 10.17 -7.42 18.99
N CYS A 32 11.24 -7.27 19.77
CA CYS A 32 12.24 -6.20 19.61
C CYS A 32 13.64 -6.80 19.45
N GLY A 33 13.85 -7.62 18.43
CA GLY A 33 15.17 -8.17 18.09
C GLY A 33 15.96 -7.25 17.15
N SER A 34 17.22 -7.59 16.89
CA SER A 34 18.09 -6.82 15.99
C SER A 34 17.84 -7.04 14.49
N ILE A 35 17.12 -8.12 14.13
CA ILE A 35 16.94 -8.54 12.73
C ILE A 35 15.71 -7.90 12.08
N LYS A 36 14.62 -7.73 12.84
CA LYS A 36 13.33 -7.21 12.35
C LYS A 36 12.98 -5.93 13.07
N VAL A 37 12.27 -5.04 12.40
CA VAL A 37 11.71 -3.84 13.04
C VAL A 37 10.86 -4.25 14.25
N GLY A 38 10.95 -3.47 15.32
CA GLY A 38 10.16 -3.69 16.53
C GLY A 38 8.68 -3.71 16.19
N HIS A 39 7.98 -4.78 16.59
CA HIS A 39 6.56 -4.96 16.31
C HIS A 39 5.85 -5.71 17.43
N TRP A 40 4.54 -5.50 17.53
CA TRP A 40 3.67 -6.30 18.37
C TRP A 40 3.21 -7.54 17.60
N ALA A 41 3.31 -8.69 18.27
CA ALA A 41 2.96 -9.98 17.70
C ALA A 41 1.81 -10.62 18.47
N HIS A 42 0.79 -11.05 17.73
CA HIS A 42 -0.25 -11.91 18.25
C HIS A 42 0.28 -13.32 18.52
N LYS A 43 -0.18 -13.97 19.60
CA LYS A 43 0.03 -15.42 19.78
C LYS A 43 -0.74 -16.25 18.75
N SER A 44 -1.92 -15.75 18.35
CA SER A 44 -2.79 -16.32 17.33
C SER A 44 -3.53 -15.20 16.60
N ARG A 45 -3.66 -15.31 15.28
CA ARG A 45 -4.34 -14.31 14.44
C ARG A 45 -5.82 -14.62 14.18
N ARG A 46 -6.38 -15.68 14.78
CA ARG A 46 -7.74 -16.17 14.48
C ARG A 46 -8.84 -15.10 14.58
N ASN A 47 -8.67 -14.11 15.47
CA ASN A 47 -9.66 -13.07 15.72
C ASN A 47 -9.23 -11.69 15.20
N CYS A 48 -8.10 -11.62 14.50
CA CYS A 48 -7.55 -10.39 13.95
C CYS A 48 -7.51 -10.47 12.42
N ASP A 49 -7.09 -9.38 11.78
CA ASP A 49 -6.84 -9.36 10.34
C ASP A 49 -5.88 -10.50 9.94
N SER A 50 -6.42 -11.44 9.18
CA SER A 50 -5.70 -12.63 8.72
C SER A 50 -4.73 -12.30 7.59
N LEU A 51 -4.95 -11.17 6.90
CA LEU A 51 -4.19 -10.70 5.74
C LEU A 51 -3.04 -9.74 6.13
N TRP A 52 -2.85 -9.52 7.43
CA TRP A 52 -1.82 -8.61 7.91
C TRP A 52 -0.39 -9.11 7.62
N GLU A 53 0.39 -8.32 6.88
CA GLU A 53 1.79 -8.62 6.57
C GLU A 53 2.79 -8.14 7.64
N PRO A 54 3.95 -8.80 7.79
CA PRO A 54 5.05 -8.27 8.58
C PRO A 54 5.55 -6.95 8.00
N GLU A 55 5.79 -5.97 8.87
CA GLU A 55 6.24 -4.64 8.46
C GLU A 55 7.75 -4.63 8.15
N THR A 56 8.13 -3.97 7.06
CA THR A 56 9.54 -3.75 6.66
C THR A 56 9.93 -2.27 6.89
N PRO A 57 11.23 -1.91 6.86
CA PRO A 57 11.63 -0.51 6.92
C PRO A 57 11.02 0.36 5.80
N TRP A 58 10.85 -0.20 4.59
CA TRP A 58 10.17 0.49 3.48
C TRP A 58 8.69 0.73 3.79
N HIS A 59 8.02 -0.28 4.34
CA HIS A 59 6.62 -0.16 4.74
C HIS A 59 6.47 0.91 5.84
N ARG A 60 7.34 0.89 6.86
CA ARG A 60 7.33 1.84 7.97
C ARG A 60 7.61 3.27 7.52
N SER A 61 8.56 3.47 6.61
CA SER A 61 8.89 4.80 6.10
C SER A 61 7.73 5.42 5.31
N TRP A 62 6.93 4.62 4.61
CA TRP A 62 5.68 5.08 4.00
C TRP A 62 4.62 5.48 5.04
N LYS A 63 4.46 4.70 6.12
CA LYS A 63 3.56 5.04 7.24
C LYS A 63 3.97 6.34 7.94
N ASP A 64 5.26 6.53 8.19
CA ASP A 64 5.83 7.68 8.91
C ASP A 64 5.58 9.05 8.22
N VAL A 65 5.18 9.05 6.95
CA VAL A 65 4.77 10.27 6.24
C VAL A 65 3.43 10.84 6.76
N PHE A 66 2.62 10.00 7.41
CA PHE A 66 1.26 10.29 7.84
C PHE A 66 1.13 10.38 9.37
N PRO A 67 0.15 11.15 9.89
CA PRO A 67 -0.12 11.22 11.32
C PRO A 67 -0.41 9.85 11.94
N ILE A 68 0.03 9.63 13.18
CA ILE A 68 -0.06 8.34 13.88
C ILE A 68 -1.53 7.88 14.02
N GLU A 69 -2.44 8.82 14.20
CA GLU A 69 -3.89 8.58 14.30
C GLU A 69 -4.50 7.98 13.02
N TRP A 70 -3.85 8.14 11.86
CA TRP A 70 -4.29 7.55 10.60
C TRP A 70 -3.70 6.16 10.38
N GLN A 71 -2.59 5.84 11.03
CA GLN A 71 -1.85 4.60 10.79
C GLN A 71 -2.51 3.41 11.50
N GLU A 72 -2.51 2.25 10.83
CA GLU A 72 -3.07 0.99 11.33
C GLU A 72 -4.53 1.17 11.79
N HIS A 73 -5.43 1.53 10.87
CA HIS A 73 -6.82 1.77 11.20
C HIS A 73 -7.69 0.55 10.85
N GLY A 74 -8.28 -0.07 11.87
CA GLY A 74 -9.12 -1.25 11.72
C GLY A 74 -10.56 -0.89 11.35
N ARG A 75 -11.11 -1.54 10.33
CA ARG A 75 -12.53 -1.47 9.96
C ARG A 75 -13.13 -2.87 9.95
N ARG A 76 -14.43 -2.97 10.25
CA ARG A 76 -15.18 -4.22 10.16
C ARG A 76 -16.26 -4.11 9.10
N ASP A 77 -16.48 -5.18 8.34
CA ASP A 77 -17.63 -5.29 7.44
C ASP A 77 -18.92 -5.65 8.22
N PRO A 78 -20.09 -5.73 7.55
CA PRO A 78 -21.34 -6.11 8.19
C PRO A 78 -21.38 -7.52 8.78
N ILE A 79 -20.50 -8.44 8.34
CA ILE A 79 -20.40 -9.80 8.89
C ILE A 79 -19.34 -9.92 9.99
N GLY A 80 -18.64 -8.82 10.31
CA GLY A 80 -17.69 -8.70 11.40
C GLY A 80 -16.24 -8.98 11.03
N GLU A 81 -15.93 -9.24 9.76
CA GLU A 81 -14.56 -9.45 9.28
C GLU A 81 -13.76 -8.14 9.44
N LEU A 82 -12.58 -8.25 10.07
CA LEU A 82 -11.71 -7.12 10.39
C LEU A 82 -10.59 -7.01 9.36
N HIS A 83 -10.48 -5.86 8.71
CA HIS A 83 -9.29 -5.49 7.95
C HIS A 83 -8.69 -4.19 8.48
N ILE A 84 -7.37 -4.13 8.53
CA ILE A 84 -6.62 -2.99 9.04
C ILE A 84 -5.90 -2.34 7.87
N ALA A 85 -6.30 -1.11 7.52
CA ALA A 85 -5.60 -0.33 6.52
C ALA A 85 -4.26 0.16 7.10
N ASP A 86 -3.21 0.17 6.28
CA ASP A 86 -1.92 0.71 6.68
C ASP A 86 -2.01 2.19 7.06
N VAL A 87 -2.76 2.96 6.28
CA VAL A 87 -3.18 4.33 6.59
C VAL A 87 -4.63 4.53 6.17
N LEU A 88 -5.45 5.14 7.02
CA LEU A 88 -6.79 5.61 6.67
C LEU A 88 -6.89 7.12 6.91
N THR A 89 -7.15 7.87 5.84
CA THR A 89 -7.33 9.33 5.92
C THR A 89 -8.72 9.68 6.48
N PRO A 90 -8.93 10.91 6.99
CA PRO A 90 -10.25 11.39 7.42
C PRO A 90 -11.30 11.45 6.30
N GLN A 91 -10.88 11.38 5.03
CA GLN A 91 -11.76 11.32 3.85
C GLN A 91 -12.02 9.87 3.42
N GLU A 92 -11.80 8.90 4.31
CA GLU A 92 -12.01 7.46 4.09
C GLU A 92 -11.16 6.84 2.97
N LEU A 93 -10.12 7.54 2.48
CA LEU A 93 -9.13 6.94 1.59
C LEU A 93 -8.20 6.03 2.39
N ALA A 94 -8.26 4.72 2.10
CA ALA A 94 -7.31 3.73 2.57
C ALA A 94 -6.07 3.73 1.67
N LEU A 95 -4.90 3.74 2.28
CA LEU A 95 -3.63 3.48 1.61
C LEU A 95 -3.12 2.15 2.13
N GLU A 96 -2.74 1.27 1.21
CA GLU A 96 -2.18 -0.05 1.52
C GLU A 96 -0.79 -0.17 0.90
N PHE A 97 0.18 -0.56 1.72
CA PHE A 97 1.58 -0.65 1.33
C PHE A 97 1.96 -2.11 1.15
N GLN A 98 2.25 -2.50 -0.07
CA GLN A 98 2.56 -3.88 -0.41
C GLN A 98 4.04 -4.06 -0.70
N HIS A 99 4.74 -4.67 0.25
CA HIS A 99 6.08 -5.21 0.00
C HIS A 99 5.99 -6.70 -0.38
N SER A 100 5.40 -7.53 0.47
CA SER A 100 5.49 -8.99 0.35
C SER A 100 4.73 -9.57 -0.86
N PRO A 101 4.97 -10.83 -1.25
CA PRO A 101 4.13 -11.49 -2.24
C PRO A 101 2.67 -11.61 -1.75
N ILE A 102 1.76 -10.93 -2.43
CA ILE A 102 0.31 -11.05 -2.24
C ILE A 102 -0.37 -11.76 -3.43
N LYS A 103 -1.41 -12.56 -3.20
CA LYS A 103 -2.21 -13.18 -4.27
C LYS A 103 -3.18 -12.17 -4.88
N ARG A 104 -3.59 -12.37 -6.13
CA ARG A 104 -4.51 -11.46 -6.81
C ARG A 104 -5.86 -11.37 -6.07
N ASP A 105 -6.43 -12.51 -5.71
CA ASP A 105 -7.72 -12.59 -5.02
C ASP A 105 -7.71 -11.80 -3.71
N GLU A 106 -6.59 -11.82 -2.98
CA GLU A 106 -6.43 -11.07 -1.73
C GLU A 106 -6.38 -9.55 -1.95
N VAL A 107 -5.71 -9.10 -3.02
CA VAL A 107 -5.72 -7.68 -3.42
C VAL A 107 -7.14 -7.26 -3.78
N GLU A 108 -7.90 -8.10 -4.49
CA GLU A 108 -9.28 -7.81 -4.88
C GLU A 108 -10.23 -7.77 -3.68
N VAL A 109 -10.13 -8.72 -2.74
CA VAL A 109 -10.88 -8.71 -1.49
C VAL A 109 -10.64 -7.40 -0.73
N ARG A 110 -9.37 -7.02 -0.50
CA ARG A 110 -9.04 -5.77 0.20
C ARG A 110 -9.48 -4.52 -0.57
N THR A 111 -9.35 -4.54 -1.90
CA THR A 111 -9.80 -3.44 -2.76
C THR A 111 -11.31 -3.23 -2.65
N ASN A 112 -12.08 -4.31 -2.70
CA ASN A 112 -13.53 -4.28 -2.58
C ASN A 112 -13.98 -3.91 -1.18
N PHE A 113 -13.33 -4.44 -0.14
CA PHE A 113 -13.63 -4.14 1.26
C PHE A 113 -13.49 -2.63 1.54
N HIS A 114 -12.38 -2.02 1.10
CA HIS A 114 -12.15 -0.61 1.37
C HIS A 114 -12.93 0.32 0.44
N GLY A 115 -13.16 -0.07 -0.81
CA GLY A 115 -13.85 0.72 -1.84
C GLY A 115 -13.05 1.96 -2.26
N ASN A 116 -12.79 2.88 -1.33
CA ASN A 116 -11.90 4.02 -1.51
C ASN A 116 -10.45 3.68 -1.11
N ILE A 117 -9.67 3.07 -2.02
CA ILE A 117 -8.30 2.63 -1.77
C ILE A 117 -7.28 3.11 -2.83
N CYS A 118 -6.02 3.27 -2.41
CA CYS A 118 -4.85 3.34 -3.29
C CYS A 118 -3.77 2.36 -2.80
N TRP A 119 -3.20 1.58 -3.71
CA TRP A 119 -2.08 0.68 -3.40
C TRP A 119 -0.74 1.36 -3.69
N ILE A 120 0.21 1.25 -2.78
CA ILE A 120 1.62 1.60 -3.01
C ILE A 120 2.41 0.31 -2.93
N VAL A 121 3.18 0.02 -3.97
CA VAL A 121 3.85 -1.27 -4.15
C VAL A 121 5.35 -1.04 -4.23
N ASP A 122 6.10 -1.81 -3.46
CA ASP A 122 7.56 -1.83 -3.53
C ASP A 122 8.00 -2.46 -4.87
N GLY A 123 8.42 -1.61 -5.80
CA GLY A 123 8.90 -2.02 -7.12
C GLY A 123 10.31 -2.59 -7.10
N LEU A 124 11.07 -2.42 -6.01
CA LEU A 124 12.44 -2.89 -5.86
C LEU A 124 12.55 -4.27 -5.22
N ARG A 125 11.47 -4.84 -4.70
CA ARG A 125 11.52 -6.18 -4.05
C ARG A 125 12.10 -7.26 -4.96
N LEU A 126 11.75 -7.25 -6.25
CA LEU A 126 12.24 -8.22 -7.22
C LEU A 126 13.30 -7.57 -8.11
N GLU A 127 14.50 -8.12 -8.10
CA GLU A 127 15.71 -7.58 -8.74
C GLU A 127 15.51 -7.13 -10.21
N ASN A 128 14.71 -7.88 -10.97
CA ASN A 128 14.47 -7.59 -12.39
C ASN A 128 13.25 -6.70 -12.67
N SER A 129 12.46 -6.33 -11.66
CA SER A 129 11.23 -5.56 -11.88
C SER A 129 11.51 -4.17 -12.43
N LEU A 130 12.48 -3.46 -11.85
CA LEU A 130 12.89 -2.15 -12.36
C LEU A 130 13.39 -2.25 -13.80
N LYS A 131 14.25 -3.22 -14.12
CA LYS A 131 14.79 -3.40 -15.48
C LYS A 131 13.69 -3.67 -16.50
N GLN A 132 12.76 -4.59 -16.20
CA GLN A 132 11.62 -4.90 -17.08
C GLN A 132 10.71 -3.69 -17.25
N PHE A 133 10.42 -2.98 -16.16
CA PHE A 133 9.54 -1.83 -16.17
C PHE A 133 10.14 -0.63 -16.93
N SER A 134 11.41 -0.30 -16.70
CA SER A 134 12.12 0.73 -17.45
C SER A 134 12.19 0.39 -18.94
N HIS A 135 12.52 -0.85 -19.29
CA HIS A 135 12.51 -1.28 -20.69
C HIS A 135 11.13 -1.14 -21.33
N ALA A 136 10.07 -1.51 -20.61
CA ALA A 136 8.69 -1.32 -21.07
C ALA A 136 8.39 0.16 -21.36
N LEU A 137 8.89 1.09 -20.55
CA LEU A 137 8.68 2.53 -20.77
C LEU A 137 9.50 3.08 -21.94
N ASP A 138 10.74 2.62 -22.13
CA ASP A 138 11.65 3.08 -23.18
C ASP A 138 11.18 2.68 -24.59
N VAL A 139 10.64 1.46 -24.74
CA VAL A 139 10.10 0.96 -26.02
C VAL A 139 8.71 1.55 -26.32
N GLY A 140 8.24 2.47 -25.48
CA GLY A 140 6.85 2.85 -25.46
C GLY A 140 6.41 4.05 -26.28
N TYR A 141 5.16 3.97 -26.78
CA TYR A 141 4.49 5.09 -27.39
C TYR A 141 4.06 6.07 -26.29
N ARG A 142 4.73 7.22 -26.25
CA ARG A 142 4.31 8.36 -25.44
C ARG A 142 3.06 8.97 -26.05
N ILE A 143 1.97 8.92 -25.30
CA ILE A 143 0.75 9.62 -25.65
C ILE A 143 0.98 11.11 -25.39
N ARG A 144 0.62 11.96 -26.35
CA ARG A 144 0.65 13.42 -26.18
C ARG A 144 -0.40 13.80 -25.13
N SER A 145 0.04 14.36 -24.02
CA SER A 145 -0.83 14.92 -22.97
C SER A 145 -0.40 16.36 -22.67
N ARG A 146 -1.34 17.20 -22.22
CA ARG A 146 -1.01 18.53 -21.67
C ARG A 146 -0.54 18.36 -20.21
N GLY A 147 0.58 17.68 -19.99
CA GLY A 147 1.07 17.40 -18.65
C GLY A 147 2.21 16.37 -18.60
N ALA A 148 2.21 15.54 -17.55
CA ALA A 148 3.17 14.45 -17.40
C ALA A 148 3.03 13.44 -18.57
N PRO A 149 4.15 12.84 -19.04
CA PRO A 149 4.09 11.86 -20.12
C PRO A 149 3.25 10.65 -19.70
N ILE A 150 2.35 10.23 -20.58
CA ILE A 150 1.52 9.03 -20.39
C ILE A 150 2.02 7.93 -21.32
N PHE A 151 2.20 6.74 -20.77
CA PHE A 151 2.66 5.55 -21.47
C PHE A 151 1.56 4.50 -21.43
N GLN A 152 1.01 4.14 -22.58
CA GLN A 152 0.16 2.95 -22.68
C GLN A 152 1.05 1.72 -22.80
N ARG A 153 1.01 0.79 -21.84
CA ARG A 153 1.85 -0.42 -21.80
C ARG A 153 0.98 -1.68 -21.73
N TYR A 154 1.37 -2.75 -22.38
CA TYR A 154 0.67 -4.02 -22.26
C TYR A 154 0.94 -4.67 -20.90
N HIS A 155 -0.03 -5.42 -20.39
CA HIS A 155 0.14 -6.13 -19.13
C HIS A 155 1.31 -7.12 -19.18
N SER A 156 1.60 -7.68 -20.37
CA SER A 156 2.73 -8.59 -20.60
C SER A 156 4.10 -7.95 -20.53
N ASP A 157 4.21 -6.61 -20.61
CA ASP A 157 5.49 -5.92 -20.73
C ASP A 157 6.33 -6.00 -19.44
N SER A 158 5.69 -6.22 -18.28
CA SER A 158 6.40 -6.47 -17.03
C SER A 158 5.56 -7.29 -16.04
N LEU A 159 6.22 -8.00 -15.12
CA LEU A 159 5.54 -8.75 -14.07
C LEU A 159 4.70 -7.84 -13.14
N LEU A 160 5.14 -6.61 -12.90
CA LEU A 160 4.38 -5.64 -12.12
C LEU A 160 3.08 -5.25 -12.82
N LEU A 161 3.14 -4.91 -14.11
CA LEU A 161 1.95 -4.59 -14.90
C LEU A 161 1.01 -5.78 -14.98
N LYS A 162 1.52 -6.99 -15.22
CA LYS A 162 0.72 -8.22 -15.25
C LYS A 162 -0.04 -8.46 -13.95
N LYS A 163 0.59 -8.20 -12.81
CA LYS A 163 0.02 -8.48 -11.50
C LYS A 163 -1.00 -7.43 -11.05
N TRP A 164 -0.69 -6.16 -11.31
CA TRP A 164 -1.38 -5.03 -10.68
C TRP A 164 -2.31 -4.27 -11.62
N SER A 165 -2.26 -4.51 -12.94
CA SER A 165 -3.22 -3.92 -13.87
C SER A 165 -4.63 -4.49 -13.66
N GLY A 166 -5.63 -3.74 -14.12
CA GLY A 166 -7.04 -4.16 -14.10
C GLY A 166 -7.68 -4.19 -12.71
N LEU A 167 -7.04 -3.62 -11.69
CA LEU A 167 -7.67 -3.38 -10.38
C LEU A 167 -8.60 -2.17 -10.46
N ASN A 168 -9.70 -2.21 -9.73
CA ASN A 168 -10.58 -1.04 -9.54
C ASN A 168 -10.02 -0.06 -8.50
N ALA A 169 -8.71 0.20 -8.56
CA ALA A 169 -7.99 1.07 -7.66
C ALA A 169 -6.71 1.59 -8.34
N PRO A 170 -6.29 2.84 -8.07
CA PRO A 170 -4.98 3.32 -8.50
C PRO A 170 -3.86 2.51 -7.83
N ILE A 171 -2.85 2.17 -8.64
CA ILE A 171 -1.65 1.47 -8.16
C ILE A 171 -0.44 2.36 -8.38
N VAL A 172 0.37 2.50 -7.35
CA VAL A 172 1.59 3.30 -7.35
C VAL A 172 2.78 2.38 -7.17
N PHE A 173 3.73 2.37 -8.10
CA PHE A 173 5.01 1.69 -7.96
C PHE A 173 6.06 2.66 -7.43
N ASP A 174 6.69 2.27 -6.33
CA ASP A 174 7.84 2.96 -5.75
C ASP A 174 9.13 2.21 -6.11
N PHE A 175 10.00 2.85 -6.88
CA PHE A 175 11.34 2.32 -7.22
C PHE A 175 12.47 3.03 -6.44
N GLY A 176 12.16 3.69 -5.33
CA GLY A 176 13.13 4.36 -4.46
C GLY A 176 13.59 5.75 -4.94
N GLY A 177 13.09 6.22 -6.09
CA GLY A 177 13.39 7.55 -6.64
C GLY A 177 12.44 8.66 -6.18
N GLU A 178 12.65 9.85 -6.74
CA GLU A 178 11.72 10.98 -6.54
C GLU A 178 10.39 10.78 -7.27
N ASP A 179 10.42 10.15 -8.44
CA ASP A 179 9.23 9.85 -9.23
C ASP A 179 8.64 8.49 -8.84
N LEU A 180 7.32 8.47 -8.72
CA LEU A 180 6.50 7.28 -8.55
C LEU A 180 5.75 7.02 -9.84
N TRP A 181 5.46 5.76 -10.14
CA TRP A 181 4.77 5.38 -11.36
C TRP A 181 3.37 4.90 -11.08
N ILE A 182 2.36 5.52 -11.69
CA ILE A 182 0.96 5.28 -11.36
C ILE A 182 0.27 4.59 -12.53
N ILE A 183 -0.36 3.44 -12.27
CA ILE A 183 -1.41 2.91 -13.14
C ILE A 183 -2.67 3.72 -12.86
N GLY A 184 -2.97 4.69 -13.74
CA GLY A 184 -4.14 5.56 -13.60
C GLY A 184 -5.41 4.96 -14.18
N ARG A 185 -5.26 4.07 -15.17
CA ARG A 185 -6.34 3.39 -15.87
C ARG A 185 -5.82 2.11 -16.50
N SER A 186 -6.65 1.08 -16.55
CA SER A 186 -6.41 -0.15 -17.33
C SER A 186 -7.52 -0.38 -18.33
N ASP A 187 -7.14 -0.83 -19.53
CA ASP A 187 -8.01 -1.48 -20.50
C ASP A 187 -7.80 -3.01 -20.39
N ILE A 188 -8.44 -3.79 -21.28
CA ILE A 188 -8.44 -5.27 -21.19
C ILE A 188 -7.04 -5.90 -21.18
N ASN A 189 -6.12 -5.38 -21.99
CA ASN A 189 -4.75 -5.93 -22.15
C ASN A 189 -3.65 -4.89 -21.90
N SER A 190 -4.01 -3.64 -21.59
CA SER A 190 -3.05 -2.55 -21.43
C SER A 190 -3.39 -1.65 -20.26
N SER A 191 -2.42 -0.86 -19.82
CA SER A 191 -2.54 0.11 -18.74
C SER A 191 -1.87 1.40 -19.13
N TYR A 192 -2.47 2.51 -18.71
CA TYR A 192 -1.91 3.84 -18.88
C TYR A 192 -1.15 4.21 -17.60
N VAL A 193 0.14 4.41 -17.79
CA VAL A 193 1.09 4.65 -16.72
C VAL A 193 1.67 6.04 -16.87
N TYR A 194 1.79 6.79 -15.77
CA TYR A 194 2.41 8.11 -15.78
C TYR A 194 3.25 8.31 -14.52
N PRO A 195 4.32 9.15 -14.58
CA PRO A 195 5.10 9.49 -13.41
C PRO A 195 4.44 10.63 -12.62
N LEU A 196 4.55 10.58 -11.30
CA LEU A 196 4.23 11.70 -10.40
C LEU A 196 5.27 11.79 -9.29
N ARG A 197 5.76 13.00 -9.03
CA ARG A 197 6.73 13.24 -7.96
C ARG A 197 6.13 12.86 -6.60
N ARG A 198 6.88 12.11 -5.80
CA ARG A 198 6.50 11.64 -4.46
C ARG A 198 5.92 12.75 -3.57
N PRO A 199 6.50 13.97 -3.47
CA PRO A 199 5.94 15.02 -2.63
C PRO A 199 4.55 15.49 -3.08
N LEU A 200 4.26 15.47 -4.38
CA LEU A 200 2.95 15.84 -4.92
C LEU A 200 1.92 14.77 -4.58
N LEU A 201 2.27 13.49 -4.75
CA LEU A 201 1.36 12.39 -4.42
C LEU A 201 1.04 12.37 -2.92
N VAL A 202 2.05 12.51 -2.06
CA VAL A 202 1.88 12.58 -0.60
C VAL A 202 0.95 13.74 -0.22
N ARG A 203 1.06 14.89 -0.89
CA ARG A 203 0.17 16.03 -0.65
C ARG A 203 -1.28 15.71 -0.99
N GLU A 204 -1.53 14.99 -2.09
CA GLU A 204 -2.88 14.53 -2.45
C GLU A 204 -3.42 13.53 -1.43
N PHE A 205 -2.62 12.55 -1.01
CA PHE A 205 -3.00 11.62 0.05
C PHE A 205 -3.35 12.33 1.36
N LYS A 206 -2.58 13.34 1.78
CA LYS A 206 -2.89 14.14 2.98
C LYS A 206 -4.18 14.95 2.88
N ARG A 207 -4.70 15.16 1.66
CA ARG A 207 -6.00 15.78 1.40
C ARG A 207 -7.12 14.74 1.25
N GLY A 208 -6.80 13.45 1.34
CA GLY A 208 -7.76 12.36 1.10
C GLY A 208 -7.99 12.04 -0.37
N ASN A 209 -7.16 12.57 -1.27
CA ASN A 209 -7.31 12.39 -2.70
C ASN A 209 -6.49 11.19 -3.20
N ARG A 210 -7.08 10.44 -4.13
CA ARG A 210 -6.35 9.47 -4.97
C ARG A 210 -5.34 10.19 -5.88
N PRO A 211 -4.37 9.47 -6.49
CA PRO A 211 -3.57 10.05 -7.55
C PRO A 211 -4.47 10.70 -8.61
N PRO A 212 -4.08 11.86 -9.17
CA PRO A 212 -4.90 12.57 -10.15
C PRO A 212 -5.21 11.63 -11.33
N PRO A 213 -6.47 11.56 -11.79
CA PRO A 213 -6.78 10.74 -12.94
C PRO A 213 -6.03 11.27 -14.17
N ILE A 214 -5.76 10.37 -15.11
CA ILE A 214 -5.33 10.79 -16.44
C ILE A 214 -6.47 11.62 -17.02
N GLN A 215 -6.25 12.93 -17.17
CA GLN A 215 -7.20 13.80 -17.87
C GLN A 215 -7.32 13.30 -19.30
N ASN A 216 -8.56 13.11 -19.76
CA ASN A 216 -8.85 12.56 -21.09
C ASN A 216 -8.03 13.30 -22.15
N MET A 217 -7.40 12.52 -23.04
CA MET A 217 -6.77 12.98 -24.27
C MET A 217 -7.71 13.84 -25.09
#